data_AF-A0A8I0L9D8-F1
#
_entry.id   AF-A0A8I0L9D8-F1
#
_cell.length_a   1.000
_cell.length_b   1.000
_cell.length_c   1.000
_cell.angle_alpha   90.00
_cell.angle_beta   90.00
_cell.angle_gamma   90.00
#
_symmetry.space_group_name_H-M   'P 1'
#
loop_
_entity.id
_entity.type
_entity.pdbx_description
1 polymer ?
#
loop_
_entity_poly.entity_id
_entity_poly.type
_entity_poly.pdbx_seq_one_letter_code
_entity_poly.pdbx_strand_id
1 'polypeptide(L)' 'LEQGENGMVMKEGPERFWPADLVLLSIGFEGTEPTVPNAFNIKTDRNRIVADDTNYQTNNEKVFAAGDARRGQSLVVWA' A
#
# COMPACT_ATOMS: atom_id res chain seq x y z
N LEU A 1 -12.70 -9.97 17.54
CA LEU A 1 -12.46 -8.53 17.38
C LEU A 1 -13.76 -7.80 17.71
N GLU A 2 -13.68 -6.73 18.48
CA GLU A 2 -14.80 -5.81 18.73
C GLU A 2 -14.42 -4.41 18.25
N GLN A 3 -15.40 -3.60 17.86
CA GLN A 3 -15.15 -2.23 17.42
C GLN A 3 -15.00 -1.33 18.64
N GLY A 4 -13.79 -0.85 18.90
CA GLY A 4 -13.47 0.18 19.89
C GLY A 4 -13.34 1.57 19.25
N GLU A 5 -13.20 2.61 20.07
CA GLU A 5 -13.10 4.01 19.60
C GLU A 5 -11.94 4.26 18.62
N ASN A 6 -10.82 3.53 18.76
CA ASN A 6 -9.63 3.66 17.91
C ASN A 6 -9.46 2.52 16.90
N GLY A 7 -10.51 1.74 16.64
CA GLY A 7 -10.49 0.61 15.70
C GLY A 7 -10.74 -0.74 16.36
N MET A 8 -10.38 -1.81 15.65
CA MET A 8 -10.67 -3.18 16.10
C MET A 8 -9.78 -3.55 17.28
N VAL A 9 -10.40 -3.89 18.42
CA VAL A 9 -9.71 -4.42 19.59
C VAL A 9 -9.90 -5.93 19.67
N MET A 10 -8.86 -6.62 20.13
CA MET A 10 -8.95 -8.05 20.42
C MET A 10 -9.95 -8.23 21.57
N LYS A 11 -11.02 -8.98 21.29
CA LYS A 11 -11.96 -9.42 22.31
C LYS A 11 -11.36 -10.67 22.96
N GLU A 12 -11.36 -10.75 24.28
CA GLU A 12 -11.10 -12.01 24.96
C GLU A 12 -12.11 -13.06 24.47
N GLY A 13 -11.58 -14.08 23.81
CA GLY A 13 -12.32 -15.17 23.23
C GLY A 13 -11.44 -16.42 23.21
N PRO A 14 -12.02 -17.60 23.06
CA PRO A 14 -11.25 -18.84 23.08
C PRO A 14 -10.25 -18.84 21.91
N GLU A 15 -9.00 -19.16 22.23
CA GLU A 15 -7.99 -19.48 21.22
C GLU A 15 -8.47 -20.69 20.39
N ARG A 16 -8.16 -20.66 19.10
CA ARG A 16 -8.54 -21.73 18.17
C ARG A 16 -7.29 -22.25 17.50
N PHE A 17 -7.21 -23.57 17.40
CA PHE A 17 -6.15 -24.28 16.69
C PHE A 17 -6.71 -24.82 15.39
N TRP A 18 -6.05 -24.53 14.28
CA TRP A 18 -6.38 -25.06 12.97
C TRP A 18 -5.18 -25.87 12.45
N PRO A 19 -5.31 -27.18 12.23
CA PRO A 19 -4.24 -27.94 11.59
C PRO A 19 -4.07 -27.48 10.14
N ALA A 20 -2.84 -27.19 9.74
CA ALA A 20 -2.50 -26.77 8.38
C ALA A 20 -1.13 -27.30 7.98
N ASP A 21 -1.05 -27.90 6.79
CA ASP A 21 0.22 -28.34 6.19
C ASP A 21 0.95 -27.18 5.48
N LEU A 22 0.18 -26.17 5.03
CA LEU A 22 0.67 -24.96 4.36
C LEU A 22 -0.26 -23.79 4.66
N VAL A 23 0.33 -22.61 4.90
CA VAL A 23 -0.39 -21.34 5.07
C VAL A 23 0.08 -20.36 4.00
N LEU A 24 -0.86 -19.79 3.25
CA LEU A 24 -0.61 -18.74 2.26
C LEU A 24 -1.22 -17.44 2.75
N LEU A 25 -0.40 -16.39 2.86
CA LEU A 25 -0.84 -15.06 3.26
C LEU A 25 -1.08 -14.20 2.02
N SER A 26 -2.34 -13.93 1.70
CA SER A 26 -2.75 -13.07 0.59
C SER A 26 -3.26 -11.71 1.10
N ILE A 27 -2.43 -11.03 1.89
CA ILE A 27 -2.78 -9.78 2.58
C ILE A 27 -2.57 -8.51 1.72
N GLY A 28 -2.11 -8.67 0.48
CA GLY A 28 -1.81 -7.56 -0.42
C GLY A 28 -0.41 -6.97 -0.20
N PHE A 29 -0.21 -5.72 -0.62
CA PHE A 29 1.06 -4.99 -0.54
C PHE A 29 0.84 -3.52 -0.13
N GLU A 30 1.74 -2.92 0.64
CA GLU A 30 1.51 -1.56 1.17
C GLU A 30 1.75 -0.43 0.17
N GLY A 31 2.51 -0.67 -0.90
CA GLY A 31 2.78 0.32 -1.95
C GLY A 31 4.18 0.20 -2.53
N THR A 32 4.68 1.29 -3.10
CA THR A 32 5.99 1.43 -3.73
C THR A 32 7.12 1.31 -2.70
N GLU A 33 8.13 0.51 -3.03
CA GLU A 33 9.36 0.43 -2.24
C GLU A 33 10.12 1.76 -2.22
N PRO A 34 10.74 2.14 -1.08
CA PRO A 34 11.35 3.46 -0.92
C PRO A 34 12.66 3.62 -1.71
N THR A 35 13.32 2.54 -2.13
CA THR A 35 14.65 2.55 -2.73
C THR A 35 14.74 3.47 -3.96
N VAL A 36 13.81 3.32 -4.91
CA VAL A 36 13.83 4.10 -6.16
C VAL A 36 13.40 5.55 -5.93
N PRO A 37 12.27 5.86 -5.26
CA PRO A 37 11.91 7.25 -4.95
C PRO A 37 13.00 8.00 -4.19
N ASN A 38 13.66 7.35 -3.22
CA ASN A 38 14.74 7.98 -2.46
C ASN A 38 15.97 8.28 -3.32
N ALA A 39 16.36 7.38 -4.23
CA ALA A 39 17.49 7.59 -5.13
C ALA A 39 17.33 8.83 -6.02
N PHE A 40 16.09 9.22 -6.34
CA PHE A 40 15.77 10.38 -7.17
C PHE A 40 15.17 11.55 -6.38
N ASN A 41 15.17 11.48 -5.04
CA ASN A 41 14.56 12.48 -4.15
C ASN A 41 13.09 12.80 -4.52
N ILE A 42 12.32 11.75 -4.81
CA ILE A 42 10.92 11.81 -5.18
C ILE A 42 10.06 11.72 -3.92
N LYS A 43 9.06 12.60 -3.82
CA LYS A 43 8.12 12.62 -2.70
C LYS A 43 7.19 11.42 -2.74
N THR A 44 7.00 10.81 -1.57
CA THR A 44 6.03 9.72 -1.36
C THR A 44 5.08 10.05 -0.22
N ASP A 45 3.82 9.63 -0.33
CA ASP A 45 2.82 9.68 0.73
C ASP A 45 2.13 8.32 0.87
N ARG A 46 2.11 7.76 2.08
CA ARG A 46 1.57 6.42 2.37
C ARG A 46 2.03 5.36 1.36
N ASN A 47 3.34 5.25 1.17
CA ASN A 47 3.99 4.35 0.21
C ASN A 47 3.54 4.50 -1.25
N ARG A 48 3.06 5.69 -1.65
CA ARG A 48 2.73 6.00 -3.05
C ARG A 48 3.55 7.18 -3.53
N ILE A 49 3.99 7.16 -4.78
CA ILE A 49 4.68 8.28 -5.39
C ILE A 49 3.69 9.42 -5.60
N VAL A 50 4.03 10.59 -5.08
CA VAL A 50 3.24 11.80 -5.30
C VAL A 50 3.50 12.31 -6.71
N ALA A 51 2.44 12.30 -7.52
CA ALA A 51 2.46 12.83 -8.88
C ALA A 51 1.11 13.45 -9.22
N ASP A 52 1.11 14.40 -10.17
CA ASP A 52 -0.06 15.14 -10.63
C ASP A 52 -1.14 14.25 -11.25
N ASP A 53 -2.42 14.57 -11.00
CA ASP A 53 -3.58 13.81 -11.45
C ASP A 53 -3.82 13.85 -12.96
N THR A 54 -3.32 14.87 -13.65
CA THR A 54 -3.58 15.11 -15.07
C THR A 54 -2.39 14.70 -15.92
N ASN A 55 -1.18 15.09 -15.51
CA ASN A 55 0.04 14.91 -16.31
C ASN A 55 1.05 13.91 -15.72
N TYR A 56 0.76 13.31 -14.56
CA TYR A 56 1.57 12.25 -13.95
C TYR A 56 2.99 12.65 -13.54
N GLN A 57 3.29 13.95 -13.53
CA GLN A 57 4.61 14.46 -13.19
C GLN A 57 4.83 14.47 -11.68
N THR A 58 6.03 14.09 -11.25
CA THR A 58 6.42 14.13 -9.83
C THR A 58 6.98 15.50 -9.44
N ASN A 59 7.54 15.63 -8.23
CA ASN A 59 8.31 16.82 -7.84
C ASN A 59 9.61 17.03 -8.62
N ASN A 60 10.04 16.06 -9.44
CA ASN A 60 11.14 16.20 -10.38
C ASN A 60 10.55 16.26 -11.79
N GLU A 61 10.83 17.36 -12.51
CA GLU A 61 10.23 17.62 -13.84
C GLU A 61 10.59 16.60 -14.92
N LYS A 62 11.61 15.78 -14.67
CA LYS A 62 12.05 14.72 -15.58
C LYS A 62 11.57 13.32 -15.19
N VAL A 63 10.79 13.21 -14.10
CA VAL A 63 10.32 11.93 -13.56
C VAL A 63 8.81 11.93 -13.44
N PHE A 64 8.19 10.87 -13.96
CA PHE A 64 6.75 10.66 -14.00
C PHE A 64 6.41 9.35 -13.29
N ALA A 65 5.21 9.26 -12.71
CA ALA A 65 4.72 8.05 -12.05
C ALA A 65 3.24 7.80 -12.38
N ALA A 66 2.88 6.55 -12.65
CA ALA A 66 1.52 6.12 -12.99
C ALA A 66 1.22 4.75 -12.37
N GLY A 67 0.01 4.24 -12.57
CA GLY A 67 -0.44 2.95 -12.04
C GLY A 67 -0.41 2.85 -10.52
N ASP A 68 -0.30 1.61 -10.03
CA ASP A 68 -0.34 1.28 -8.59
C ASP A 68 0.78 1.95 -7.79
N ALA A 69 1.92 2.26 -8.41
CA ALA A 69 3.01 2.97 -7.74
C ALA A 69 2.61 4.37 -7.26
N ARG A 70 1.64 4.98 -7.97
CA ARG A 70 1.07 6.30 -7.68
C ARG A 70 -0.27 6.20 -6.95
N ARG A 71 -1.13 5.27 -7.36
CA ARG A 71 -2.52 5.15 -6.88
C ARG A 71 -2.63 4.29 -5.61
N GLY A 72 -1.74 3.33 -5.43
CA GLY A 72 -1.89 2.20 -4.50
C GLY A 72 -2.60 1.02 -5.17
N GLN A 73 -2.90 -0.03 -4.41
CA GLN A 73 -3.59 -1.22 -4.89
C GLN A 73 -4.84 -0.86 -5.70
N SER A 74 -4.88 -1.20 -6.98
CA SER A 74 -5.99 -0.84 -7.87
C SER A 74 -6.33 -1.95 -8.89
N LEU A 75 -7.35 -1.70 -9.73
CA LEU A 75 -7.68 -2.61 -10.83
C LEU A 75 -6.86 -2.23 -12.06
N VAL A 76 -6.56 -3.20 -12.91
CA VAL A 76 -5.79 -3.02 -14.15
C VAL A 76 -6.34 -1.90 -15.05
N VAL A 77 -7.66 -1.69 -15.09
CA VAL A 77 -8.30 -0.64 -15.91
C VAL A 77 -7.97 0.78 -15.45
N TRP A 78 -7.44 0.95 -14.24
CA TRP A 78 -7.08 2.24 -13.65
C TRP A 78 -5.58 2.53 -13.72
N ALA A 79 -4.79 1.62 -14.28
CA ALA A 79 -3.34 1.72 -14.34
C ALA A 79 -2.85 2.54 -15.55
#